data_AF-A0AAD1NW45-F1
#
_entry.id   AF-A0AAD1NW45-F1
#
_cell.length_a   1.000
_cell.length_b   1.000
_cell.length_c   1.000
_cell.angle_alpha   90.00
_cell.angle_beta   90.00
_cell.angle_gamma   90.00
#
_symmetry.space_group_name_H-M   'P 1'
#
loop_
_entity.id
_entity.type
_entity.pdbx_description
1 polymer ?
#
loop_
_entity_poly.entity_id
_entity_poly.type
_entity_poly.pdbx_seq_one_letter_code
_entity_poly.pdbx_strand_id
1 'polypeptide(L)' 'MTLATSELDITPQRDLYPPIEPYDTRMVDVGDGQQLYVEQCGNPDGKPVVFLHGGPGGGGGTERRRFF' A
#
# COMPACT_ATOMS: atom_id res chain seq x y z
N MET A 1 -22.57 -43.21 -10.13
CA MET A 1 -22.05 -42.93 -8.77
C MET A 1 -21.00 -41.86 -8.93
N THR A 2 -21.43 -40.61 -8.73
CA THR A 2 -20.69 -39.38 -8.98
C THR A 2 -19.64 -39.19 -7.88
N LEU A 3 -18.39 -38.89 -8.24
CA LEU A 3 -17.47 -38.20 -7.34
C LEU A 3 -17.11 -36.89 -8.03
N ALA A 4 -17.73 -35.81 -7.57
CA ALA A 4 -17.34 -34.47 -7.93
C ALA A 4 -15.99 -34.19 -7.27
N THR A 5 -14.95 -33.99 -8.09
CA THR A 5 -13.71 -33.39 -7.63
C THR A 5 -14.04 -31.93 -7.33
N SER A 6 -14.19 -31.59 -6.05
CA SER A 6 -14.26 -30.18 -5.64
C SER A 6 -12.91 -29.57 -5.97
N GLU A 7 -12.88 -28.67 -6.96
CA GLU A 7 -11.77 -27.77 -7.19
C GLU A 7 -11.50 -27.05 -5.87
N LEU A 8 -10.38 -27.37 -5.21
CA LEU A 8 -9.90 -26.54 -4.12
C LEU A 8 -9.58 -25.19 -4.74
N ASP A 9 -10.37 -24.18 -4.37
CA ASP A 9 -10.15 -22.77 -4.71
C ASP A 9 -8.83 -22.32 -4.06
N ILE A 10 -7.72 -22.68 -4.68
CA ILE A 10 -6.40 -22.15 -4.34
C ILE A 10 -6.25 -20.83 -5.09
N THR A 11 -7.00 -19.82 -4.64
CA THR A 11 -6.52 -18.46 -4.83
C THR A 11 -5.24 -18.35 -4.01
N PRO A 12 -4.07 -18.05 -4.61
CA PRO A 12 -2.86 -17.89 -3.84
C PRO A 12 -3.09 -16.75 -2.84
N GLN A 13 -2.96 -17.05 -1.55
CA GLN A 13 -3.02 -16.05 -0.51
C GLN A 13 -1.91 -15.02 -0.83
N ARG A 14 -2.32 -13.81 -1.19
CA ARG A 14 -1.39 -12.71 -1.41
C ARG A 14 -0.97 -12.18 -0.06
N ASP A 15 0.25 -12.53 0.32
CA ASP A 15 0.92 -11.89 1.44
C ASP A 15 1.45 -10.51 1.04
N LEU A 16 1.79 -9.69 2.03
CA LEU A 16 2.44 -8.39 1.83
C LEU A 16 3.85 -8.58 1.25
N TYR A 17 4.29 -7.67 0.38
CA TYR A 17 5.69 -7.62 -0.08
C TYR A 17 6.66 -7.44 1.10
N PRO A 18 7.97 -7.72 0.93
CA PRO A 18 8.95 -7.46 1.99
C PRO A 18 8.91 -6.00 2.48
N PRO A 19 9.23 -5.73 3.76
CA PRO A 19 9.38 -4.36 4.26
C PRO A 19 10.37 -3.56 3.42
N ILE A 20 10.08 -2.26 3.23
CA ILE A 20 10.92 -1.34 2.48
C ILE A 20 10.89 0.04 3.14
N GLU A 21 11.97 0.80 3.00
CA GLU A 21 12.04 2.20 3.38
C GLU A 21 11.72 3.13 2.21
N PRO A 22 11.16 4.32 2.47
CA PRO A 22 10.91 5.29 1.42
C PRO A 22 12.22 5.78 0.80
N TYR A 23 12.20 6.02 -0.51
CA TYR A 23 13.31 6.67 -1.21
C TYR A 23 13.22 8.20 -1.14
N ASP A 24 12.05 8.74 -0.80
CA ASP A 24 11.83 10.18 -0.60
C ASP A 24 10.77 10.39 0.48
N THR A 25 10.99 11.40 1.34
CA THR A 25 10.03 11.83 2.36
C THR A 25 10.00 13.35 2.41
N ARG A 26 8.80 13.94 2.50
CA ARG A 26 8.63 15.40 2.47
C ARG A 26 7.40 15.84 3.27
N MET A 27 7.46 17.08 3.73
CA MET A 27 6.30 17.84 4.18
C MET A 27 5.81 18.70 3.02
N VAL A 28 4.60 18.47 2.56
CA VAL A 28 3.96 19.23 1.48
C VAL A 28 3.05 20.28 2.11
N ASP A 29 3.35 21.56 1.87
CA ASP A 29 2.45 22.66 2.22
C ASP A 29 1.18 22.59 1.37
N VAL A 30 0.02 22.58 2.02
CA VAL A 30 -1.29 22.55 1.35
C VAL A 30 -2.06 23.85 1.49
N GLY A 31 -1.44 24.88 2.08
CA GLY A 31 -2.07 26.15 2.42
C GLY A 31 -2.69 26.14 3.82
N ASP A 32 -3.20 27.31 4.23
CA ASP A 32 -3.93 27.52 5.48
C ASP A 32 -3.19 27.05 6.76
N GLY A 33 -1.86 27.08 6.70
CA GLY A 33 -0.98 26.69 7.81
C GLY A 33 -0.89 25.18 8.04
N GLN A 34 -1.39 24.34 7.13
CA GLN A 34 -1.35 22.89 7.23
C GLN A 34 -0.29 22.28 6.31
N GLN A 35 0.31 21.17 6.76
CA GLN A 35 1.28 20.42 5.98
C GLN A 35 0.96 18.92 6.00
N LEU A 36 1.14 18.26 4.86
CA LEU A 36 1.00 16.82 4.72
C LEU A 36 2.36 16.14 4.73
N TYR A 37 2.50 15.13 5.58
CA TYR A 37 3.60 14.17 5.45
C TYR A 37 3.34 13.25 4.25
N VAL A 38 4.30 13.16 3.33
CA VAL A 38 4.26 12.31 2.14
C VAL A 38 5.54 11.51 2.06
N GLU A 39 5.42 10.22 1.79
CA GLU A 39 6.53 9.32 1.49
C GLU A 39 6.34 8.67 0.12
N GLN A 40 7.44 8.42 -0.59
CA GLN A 40 7.45 7.67 -1.83
C GLN A 40 8.29 6.40 -1.66
N CYS A 41 7.71 5.25 -2.04
CA CYS A 41 8.31 3.92 -1.89
C CYS A 41 8.28 3.16 -3.21
N GLY A 42 9.10 2.11 -3.34
CA GLY A 42 9.15 1.26 -4.54
C GLY A 42 10.07 1.83 -5.62
N ASN A 43 9.70 1.64 -6.89
CA ASN A 43 10.50 2.07 -8.04
C ASN A 43 10.11 3.52 -8.46
N PRO A 44 11.04 4.50 -8.43
CA PRO A 44 10.79 5.86 -8.91
C PRO A 44 10.34 5.95 -10.38
N ASP A 45 10.77 4.98 -11.21
CA ASP A 45 10.41 4.88 -12.64
C ASP A 45 9.25 3.88 -12.87
N GLY A 46 8.61 3.41 -11.80
CA GLY A 46 7.51 2.46 -11.85
C GLY A 46 6.16 3.08 -12.22
N LYS A 47 5.12 2.24 -12.23
CA LYS A 47 3.74 2.74 -12.40
C LYS A 47 3.34 3.55 -11.16
N PRO A 48 2.88 4.80 -11.30
CA PRO A 48 2.52 5.64 -10.15
C PRO A 48 1.25 5.12 -9.46
N VAL A 49 1.29 5.11 -8.12
CA VAL A 49 0.17 4.70 -7.25
C VAL A 49 0.09 5.67 -6.08
N VAL A 50 -1.14 6.05 -5.69
CA VAL A 50 -1.40 6.83 -4.47
C VAL A 50 -2.19 5.96 -3.50
N PHE A 51 -1.68 5.83 -2.29
CA PHE A 51 -2.39 5.17 -1.19
C PHE A 51 -3.11 6.20 -0.32
N LEU A 52 -4.40 5.97 -0.06
CA LEU A 52 -5.22 6.76 0.87
C LEU A 52 -5.60 5.88 2.06
N HIS A 53 -5.26 6.31 3.27
CA HIS A 53 -5.61 5.57 4.47
C HIS A 53 -7.11 5.63 4.78
N GLY A 54 -7.60 4.63 5.50
CA GLY A 54 -9.01 4.58 5.94
C GLY A 54 -9.26 5.38 7.22
N GLY A 55 -10.54 5.76 7.42
CA GLY A 55 -10.98 6.64 8.50
C GLY A 55 -10.41 8.07 8.38
N PRO A 56 -10.96 9.05 9.12
CA PRO A 56 -10.28 10.33 9.30
C PRO A 56 -9.18 10.19 10.37
N GLY A 57 -7.99 10.72 10.10
CA GLY A 57 -6.89 10.77 11.07
C GLY A 57 -6.18 9.44 11.35
N GLY A 58 -6.40 8.41 10.53
CA GLY A 58 -5.81 7.07 10.72
C GLY A 58 -4.31 6.98 10.39
N GLY A 59 -3.81 7.89 9.56
CA GLY A 59 -2.39 7.97 9.18
C GLY A 59 -1.91 6.89 8.20
N GLY A 60 -0.70 7.10 7.66
CA GLY A 60 -0.03 6.18 6.73
C GLY A 60 0.45 4.92 7.43
N GLY A 61 1.50 4.96 8.24
CA GLY A 61 2.07 3.76 8.88
C GLY A 61 2.80 2.85 7.89
N THR A 62 3.80 2.10 8.38
CA THR A 62 4.82 1.45 7.55
C THR A 62 4.32 0.26 6.72
N GLU A 63 3.28 -0.44 7.15
CA GLU A 63 2.78 -1.65 6.47
C GLU A 63 2.24 -1.38 5.05
N ARG A 64 1.74 -0.17 4.77
CA ARG A 64 1.16 0.13 3.44
C ARG A 64 2.19 0.28 2.34
N ARG A 65 3.48 0.42 2.69
CA ARG A 65 4.60 0.38 1.74
C ARG A 65 4.72 -0.96 1.02
N ARG A 66 4.00 -1.99 1.50
CA ARG A 66 4.10 -3.39 1.10
C ARG A 66 2.90 -3.88 0.27
N PHE A 67 2.00 -2.97 -0.14
CA PHE A 67 0.73 -3.31 -0.81
C PHE A 67 0.84 -3.46 -2.33
N PHE A 68 1.82 -2.80 -2.95
CA PHE A 68 1.92 -2.63 -4.41
C PHE A 68 3.26 -3.13 -4.94
#